data_AF-A0A090SU42-F1
#
_entry.id   AF-A0A090SU42-F1
#
_cell.length_a   1.000
_cell.length_b   1.000
_cell.length_c   1.000
_cell.angle_alpha   90.00
_cell.angle_beta   90.00
_cell.angle_gamma   90.00
#
_symmetry.space_group_name_H-M   'P 1'
#
loop_
_entity.id
_entity.type
_entity.pdbx_description
1 polymer ?
#
loop_
_entity_poly.entity_id
_entity_poly.type
_entity_poly.pdbx_seq_one_letter_code
_entity_poly.pdbx_strand_id
1 'polypeptide(L)'
;MSYRLLAVVLCLPLLSGCSDYEWGWYVLDPSTEQGKTNLGFLLAGFKDTIYVSLLSMVFAMLLGLLVAFPALSDKPWLRAINRVYVEVIRSIPVLVLLLWVYYGMPTLLDVSLNHFWAGVIALTIAESAFMAEVFRGGIQA
;
A
#
# COMPACT_ATOMS: atom_id res chain seq x y z
N MET A 1 -11.30 17.95 -42.73
CA MET A 1 -11.45 18.26 -41.29
C MET A 1 -12.93 18.55 -40.96
N SER A 2 -13.85 17.78 -41.53
CA SER A 2 -14.72 16.81 -40.84
C SER A 2 -15.74 17.46 -39.90
N TYR A 3 -16.89 17.86 -40.45
CA TYR A 3 -18.10 18.28 -39.74
C TYR A 3 -18.54 17.30 -38.62
N ARG A 4 -18.08 16.05 -38.66
CA ARG A 4 -18.28 15.06 -37.58
C ARG A 4 -17.58 15.43 -36.28
N LEU A 5 -16.37 16.00 -36.33
CA LEU A 5 -15.66 16.48 -35.14
C LEU A 5 -16.36 17.70 -34.54
N LEU A 6 -16.84 18.60 -35.39
CA LEU A 6 -17.57 19.80 -34.98
C LEU A 6 -18.92 19.43 -34.33
N ALA A 7 -19.64 18.45 -34.89
CA ALA A 7 -20.87 17.93 -34.31
C ALA A 7 -20.65 17.21 -32.96
N VAL A 8 -19.56 16.44 -32.81
CA VAL A 8 -19.23 15.77 -31.54
C VAL A 8 -18.89 16.80 -30.45
N VAL A 9 -18.10 17.83 -30.77
CA VAL A 9 -17.71 18.89 -29.83
C VAL A 9 -18.92 19.76 -29.45
N LEU A 10 -19.84 20.05 -30.36
CA LEU A 10 -21.08 20.77 -30.06
C LEU A 10 -22.10 19.95 -29.27
N CYS A 11 -22.10 18.62 -29.39
CA CYS A 11 -22.98 17.74 -28.62
C CYS A 11 -22.41 17.31 -27.25
N LEU A 12 -21.11 17.49 -27.00
CA LEU A 12 -20.45 17.24 -25.72
C LEU A 12 -21.08 17.98 -24.52
N PRO A 13 -21.44 19.28 -24.60
CA PRO A 13 -22.16 19.97 -23.53
C PRO A 13 -23.64 19.58 -23.41
N LEU A 14 -24.19 18.78 -24.34
CA LEU A 14 -25.53 18.18 -24.21
C LEU A 14 -25.46 16.79 -23.55
N LEU A 15 -24.26 16.23 -23.37
CA LEU A 15 -23.99 14.98 -22.65
C LEU A 15 -23.64 15.20 -21.17
N SER A 16 -23.44 16.44 -20.71
CA SER A 16 -23.52 16.79 -19.29
C SER A 16 -24.99 16.74 -18.90
N GLY A 17 -25.45 15.51 -18.63
CA GLY A 17 -26.82 15.22 -18.24
C GLY A 17 -27.31 16.12 -17.11
N CYS A 18 -28.64 16.28 -17.07
CA CYS A 18 -29.39 16.81 -15.94
C CYS A 18 -28.80 16.28 -14.63
N SER A 19 -28.07 17.12 -13.91
CA SER A 19 -27.39 16.76 -12.68
C SER A 19 -27.84 17.74 -11.63
N ASP A 20 -28.96 17.44 -10.97
CA ASP A 20 -29.35 17.98 -9.65
C ASP A 20 -28.38 17.47 -8.56
N TYR A 21 -27.09 17.43 -8.87
CA TYR A 21 -26.03 16.93 -8.00
C TYR A 21 -25.48 18.13 -7.25
N GLU A 22 -26.08 18.41 -6.11
CA GLU A 22 -25.45 19.26 -5.11
C GLU A 22 -24.23 18.52 -4.60
N TRP A 23 -23.06 18.99 -5.01
CA TRP A 23 -21.80 18.50 -4.47
C TRP A 23 -21.86 18.62 -2.94
N GLY A 24 -21.83 17.49 -2.25
CA GLY A 24 -22.01 17.37 -0.79
C GLY A 24 -20.88 17.98 0.05
N TRP A 25 -20.31 19.11 -0.37
CA TRP A 25 -19.25 19.84 0.30
C TRP A 25 -19.59 20.25 1.74
N TYR A 26 -20.88 20.35 2.06
CA TYR A 26 -21.39 20.53 3.42
C TYR A 26 -20.80 19.49 4.41
N VAL A 27 -20.53 18.26 3.95
CA VAL A 27 -19.94 17.19 4.79
C VAL A 27 -18.53 17.55 5.27
N LEU A 28 -17.82 18.45 4.59
CA LEU A 28 -16.47 18.90 4.94
C LEU A 28 -16.43 20.37 5.40
N ASP A 29 -17.59 21.03 5.51
CA ASP A 29 -17.64 22.46 5.86
C ASP A 29 -17.23 22.68 7.33
N PRO A 30 -16.12 23.39 7.61
CA PRO A 30 -15.62 23.62 8.96
C PRO A 30 -16.55 24.52 9.81
N SER A 31 -17.53 25.19 9.20
CA SER A 31 -18.55 25.96 9.92
C SER A 31 -19.57 25.06 10.62
N THR A 32 -19.72 23.80 10.17
CA THR A 32 -20.62 22.80 10.77
C THR A 32 -19.85 21.88 11.74
N GLU A 33 -20.51 21.46 12.83
CA GLU A 33 -19.91 20.52 13.80
C GLU A 33 -19.59 19.15 13.16
N GLN A 34 -20.43 18.70 12.22
CA GLN A 34 -20.19 17.48 11.45
C GLN A 34 -18.95 17.61 10.54
N GLY A 35 -18.80 18.73 9.84
CA GLY A 35 -17.64 18.97 8.98
C GLY A 35 -16.33 19.03 9.74
N LYS A 36 -16.29 19.66 10.92
CA LYS A 36 -15.11 19.61 11.82
C LYS A 36 -14.73 18.18 12.22
N THR A 37 -15.72 17.36 12.56
CA THR A 37 -15.51 15.96 12.95
C THR A 37 -14.94 15.14 11.78
N ASN A 38 -15.50 15.32 10.58
CA ASN A 38 -15.04 14.63 9.38
C ASN A 38 -13.63 15.04 8.99
N LEU A 39 -13.32 16.35 9.03
CA LEU A 39 -11.97 16.85 8.81
C LEU A 39 -10.98 16.28 9.84
N GLY A 40 -11.37 16.22 11.12
CA GLY A 40 -10.57 15.60 12.16
C GLY A 40 -10.29 14.12 11.90
N PHE A 41 -11.31 13.36 11.49
CA PHE A 41 -11.17 11.95 11.12
C PHE A 41 -10.25 11.74 9.92
N LEU A 42 -10.39 12.55 8.86
CA LEU A 42 -9.53 12.48 7.67
C LEU A 42 -8.08 12.83 8.00
N LEU A 43 -7.84 13.86 8.83
CA LEU A 43 -6.51 14.23 9.29
C LEU A 43 -5.87 13.13 10.16
N ALA A 44 -6.66 12.46 10.99
CA ALA A 44 -6.20 11.30 11.75
C ALA A 44 -5.79 10.14 10.83
N GLY A 45 -6.63 9.79 9.85
CA GLY A 45 -6.30 8.74 8.86
C GLY A 45 -5.09 9.09 7.98
N PHE A 46 -4.92 10.36 7.63
CA PHE A 46 -3.74 10.85 6.92
C PHE A 46 -2.46 10.69 7.75
N LYS A 47 -2.51 11.06 9.04
CA LYS A 47 -1.42 10.86 9.99
C LYS A 47 -1.05 9.38 10.12
N ASP A 48 -2.05 8.50 10.24
CA ASP A 48 -1.81 7.06 10.32
C ASP A 48 -1.18 6.51 9.05
N THR A 49 -1.61 6.99 7.87
CA THR A 49 -1.01 6.61 6.58
C THR A 49 0.48 6.96 6.55
N ILE A 50 0.85 8.18 6.95
CA ILE A 50 2.26 8.59 7.02
C ILE A 50 3.05 7.66 7.94
N TYR A 51 2.54 7.37 9.14
CA TYR A 51 3.27 6.51 10.08
C TYR A 51 3.38 5.07 9.61
N VAL A 52 2.31 4.50 9.07
CA VAL A 52 2.33 3.14 8.52
C VAL A 52 3.36 3.05 7.39
N SER A 53 3.35 4.01 6.45
CA SER A 53 4.31 4.05 5.33
C SER A 53 5.75 4.22 5.79
N LEU A 54 6.03 5.12 6.73
CA LEU A 54 7.40 5.35 7.21
C LEU A 54 7.93 4.14 7.99
N LEU A 55 7.13 3.59 8.90
CA LEU A 55 7.55 2.43 9.70
C LEU A 55 7.72 1.19 8.83
N SER A 56 6.77 0.90 7.94
CA SER A 56 6.87 -0.26 7.04
C SER A 56 8.07 -0.14 6.11
N MET A 57 8.35 1.05 5.58
CA MET A 57 9.53 1.30 4.74
C MET A 57 10.83 1.07 5.52
N VAL A 58 10.96 1.60 6.74
CA VAL A 58 12.16 1.40 7.57
C VAL A 58 12.37 -0.08 7.89
N PHE A 59 11.32 -0.78 8.33
CA PHE A 59 11.44 -2.20 8.65
C PHE A 59 11.65 -3.07 7.41
N ALA A 60 11.02 -2.74 6.27
CA ALA A 60 11.25 -3.43 5.00
C ALA A 60 12.68 -3.26 4.51
N MET A 61 13.28 -2.08 4.70
CA MET A 61 14.71 -1.85 4.44
C MET A 61 15.60 -2.74 5.28
N LEU A 62 15.37 -2.80 6.59
CA LEU A 62 16.17 -3.63 7.48
C LEU A 62 16.02 -5.12 7.15
N LEU A 63 14.78 -5.59 7.01
CA LEU A 63 14.49 -6.99 6.70
C LEU A 63 15.00 -7.37 5.29
N GLY A 64 14.78 -6.51 4.30
CA GLY A 64 15.26 -6.69 2.94
C GLY A 64 16.78 -6.78 2.86
N LEU A 65 17.49 -5.96 3.64
CA LEU A 65 18.95 -6.03 3.72
C LEU A 65 19.43 -7.37 4.30
N LEU A 66 18.80 -7.83 5.39
CA LEU A 66 19.10 -9.13 5.99
C LEU A 66 18.86 -10.28 5.00
N VAL A 67 17.75 -10.21 4.26
CA VAL A 67 17.38 -11.20 3.23
C VAL A 67 18.33 -11.13 2.03
N ALA A 68 18.95 -9.98 1.74
CA ALA A 68 19.89 -9.82 0.63
C ALA A 68 21.25 -10.50 0.91
N PHE A 69 21.70 -10.59 2.16
CA PHE A 69 23.04 -11.15 2.47
C PHE A 69 23.28 -12.58 1.94
N PRO A 70 22.35 -13.56 2.10
CA PRO A 70 22.54 -14.89 1.52
C PRO A 70 22.73 -14.90 0.00
N ALA A 71 22.20 -13.89 -0.71
CA ALA A 71 22.34 -13.78 -2.16
C ALA A 71 23.77 -13.44 -2.62
N LEU A 72 24.59 -12.89 -1.72
CA LEU A 72 25.98 -12.49 -1.98
C LEU A 72 26.98 -13.64 -1.77
N SER A 73 26.54 -14.78 -1.23
CA SER A 73 27.43 -15.91 -0.99
C SER A 73 27.71 -16.71 -2.26
N ASP A 74 28.93 -17.23 -2.39
CA ASP A 74 29.30 -18.19 -3.43
C ASP A 74 28.55 -19.53 -3.30
N LYS A 75 28.09 -19.86 -2.09
CA LYS A 75 27.43 -21.15 -1.81
C LYS A 75 26.02 -21.16 -2.42
N PRO A 76 25.71 -22.11 -3.32
CA PRO A 76 24.44 -22.11 -4.05
C PRO A 76 23.21 -22.24 -3.14
N TRP A 77 23.34 -22.94 -2.00
CA TRP A 77 22.23 -23.10 -1.04
C TRP A 77 21.86 -21.80 -0.32
N LEU A 78 22.83 -20.92 -0.03
CA LEU A 78 22.56 -19.62 0.60
C LEU A 78 21.80 -18.70 -0.37
N ARG A 79 22.22 -18.69 -1.64
CA ARG A 79 21.49 -17.95 -2.68
C ARG A 79 20.07 -18.48 -2.89
N ALA A 80 19.88 -19.78 -2.73
CA ALA A 80 18.55 -20.39 -2.82
C ALA A 80 17.62 -19.89 -1.71
N ILE A 81 18.11 -19.65 -0.49
CA ILE A 81 17.29 -19.10 0.61
C ILE A 81 16.74 -17.72 0.24
N ASN A 82 17.60 -16.82 -0.26
CA ASN A 82 17.16 -15.50 -0.72
C ASN A 82 16.11 -15.64 -1.84
N ARG A 83 16.39 -16.47 -2.85
CA ARG A 83 15.50 -16.66 -3.99
C ARG A 83 14.13 -17.20 -3.58
N VAL A 84 14.09 -18.25 -2.75
CA VAL A 84 12.84 -18.85 -2.27
C VAL A 84 12.03 -17.84 -1.47
N TYR A 85 12.66 -17.10 -0.55
CA TYR A 85 11.96 -16.06 0.20
C TYR A 85 11.35 -15.01 -0.73
N VAL A 86 12.16 -14.44 -1.63
CA VAL A 86 11.72 -13.36 -2.53
C VAL A 86 10.60 -13.85 -3.46
N GLU A 87 10.76 -15.02 -4.09
CA GLU A 87 9.77 -15.58 -5.00
C GLU A 87 8.45 -15.91 -4.29
N VAL A 88 8.49 -16.49 -3.09
CA VAL A 88 7.30 -16.82 -2.31
C VAL A 88 6.56 -15.56 -1.88
N ILE A 89 7.26 -14.62 -1.24
CA ILE A 89 6.62 -13.42 -0.70
C ILE A 89 6.00 -12.57 -1.82
N ARG A 90 6.69 -12.41 -2.96
CA ARG A 90 6.17 -11.65 -4.11
C ARG A 90 5.01 -12.34 -4.81
N SER A 91 4.87 -13.65 -4.64
CA SER A 91 3.73 -14.41 -5.18
C SER A 91 2.47 -14.26 -4.32
N ILE A 92 2.57 -13.80 -3.08
CA ILE A 92 1.43 -13.61 -2.18
C ILE A 92 0.88 -12.19 -2.35
N PRO A 93 -0.42 -12.01 -2.64
CA PRO A 93 -1.03 -10.69 -2.66
C PRO A 93 -0.90 -10.00 -1.30
N VAL A 94 -0.56 -8.71 -1.28
CA VAL A 94 -0.42 -7.92 -0.03
C VAL A 94 -1.67 -8.01 0.84
N LEU A 95 -2.86 -7.99 0.22
CA LEU A 95 -4.12 -8.15 0.94
C LEU A 95 -4.19 -9.48 1.71
N VAL A 96 -3.71 -10.58 1.11
CA VAL A 96 -3.69 -11.90 1.75
C VAL A 96 -2.72 -11.90 2.94
N LEU A 97 -1.55 -11.26 2.82
CA LEU A 97 -0.63 -11.09 3.96
C LEU A 97 -1.30 -10.30 5.10
N LEU A 98 -1.99 -9.21 4.77
CA LEU A 98 -2.70 -8.40 5.76
C LEU A 98 -3.78 -9.21 6.48
N LEU A 99 -4.57 -10.00 5.75
CA LEU A 99 -5.58 -10.87 6.34
C LEU A 99 -4.95 -11.95 7.22
N TRP A 100 -3.82 -12.53 6.81
CA TRP A 100 -3.08 -13.51 7.61
C TRP A 100 -2.55 -12.91 8.92
N VAL A 101 -1.99 -11.70 8.87
CA VAL A 101 -1.48 -11.03 10.07
C VAL A 101 -2.63 -10.62 10.99
N TYR A 102 -3.71 -10.07 10.44
CA TYR A 102 -4.80 -9.53 11.26
C TYR A 102 -5.76 -10.62 11.80
N TYR A 103 -6.09 -11.64 11.01
CA TYR A 103 -7.04 -12.69 11.39
C TYR A 103 -6.38 -14.05 11.66
N GLY A 104 -5.32 -14.39 10.92
CA GLY A 104 -4.62 -15.68 11.05
C GLY A 104 -3.74 -15.74 12.30
N MET A 105 -2.99 -14.68 12.60
CA MET A 105 -2.07 -14.62 13.74
C MET A 105 -2.80 -14.80 15.10
N PRO A 106 -3.93 -14.13 15.37
CA PRO A 106 -4.68 -14.37 16.61
C PRO A 106 -5.18 -15.81 16.70
N THR A 107 -5.62 -16.38 15.59
CA THR A 107 -6.19 -17.74 15.55
C THR A 107 -5.13 -18.83 15.79
N LEU A 108 -3.91 -18.63 15.27
CA LEU A 108 -2.85 -19.64 15.34
C LEU A 108 -1.91 -19.46 16.53
N LEU A 109 -1.65 -18.22 16.93
CA LEU A 109 -0.61 -17.87 17.91
C LEU A 109 -1.17 -17.16 19.15
N ASP A 110 -2.48 -16.90 19.21
CA ASP A 110 -3.14 -16.13 20.28
C ASP A 110 -2.56 -14.71 20.44
N VAL A 111 -1.96 -14.17 19.38
CA VAL A 111 -1.42 -12.81 19.32
C VAL A 111 -2.40 -11.92 18.56
N SER A 112 -3.08 -11.03 19.27
CA SER A 112 -3.97 -10.03 18.67
C SER A 112 -3.24 -8.71 18.42
N LEU A 113 -3.33 -8.22 17.19
CA LEU A 113 -2.75 -6.95 16.77
C LEU A 113 -3.86 -5.98 16.39
N ASN A 114 -3.67 -4.71 16.70
CA ASN A 114 -4.55 -3.67 16.17
C ASN A 114 -4.31 -3.49 14.65
N HIS A 115 -5.25 -2.84 13.97
CA HIS A 115 -5.20 -2.62 12.52
C HIS A 115 -3.92 -1.91 12.06
N PHE A 116 -3.41 -0.98 12.88
CA PHE A 116 -2.19 -0.24 12.60
C PHE A 116 -0.98 -1.17 12.49
N TRP A 117 -0.72 -1.99 13.51
CA TRP A 117 0.42 -2.91 13.51
C TRP A 117 0.28 -4.03 12.50
N ALA A 118 -0.94 -4.52 12.26
CA ALA A 118 -1.19 -5.50 11.22
C ALA A 118 -0.83 -4.96 9.83
N GLY A 119 -1.19 -3.71 9.53
CA GLY A 119 -0.78 -3.02 8.31
C GLY A 119 0.73 -2.86 8.19
N VAL A 120 1.39 -2.39 9.26
CA VAL A 120 2.86 -2.23 9.29
C VAL A 120 3.57 -3.54 9.00
N ILE A 121 3.20 -4.64 9.67
CA ILE A 121 3.87 -5.94 9.51
C ILE A 121 3.61 -6.52 8.12
N ALA A 122 2.36 -6.50 7.64
CA ALA A 122 2.03 -7.04 6.33
C ALA A 122 2.78 -6.31 5.20
N LEU A 123 2.82 -4.97 5.25
CA LEU A 123 3.58 -4.17 4.29
C LEU A 123 5.09 -4.38 4.43
N THR A 124 5.61 -4.48 5.66
CA THR A 124 7.03 -4.76 5.91
C THR A 124 7.47 -6.05 5.23
N ILE A 125 6.71 -7.13 5.40
CA ILE A 125 7.02 -8.43 4.82
C ILE A 125 6.92 -8.38 3.29
N ALA A 126 5.87 -7.75 2.75
CA ALA A 126 5.70 -7.67 1.30
C ALA A 126 6.84 -6.86 0.64
N GLU A 127 7.15 -5.68 1.17
CA GLU A 127 8.14 -4.76 0.61
C GLU A 127 9.58 -5.24 0.84
N SER A 128 9.87 -6.00 1.89
CA SER A 128 11.22 -6.51 2.15
C SER A 128 11.73 -7.43 1.03
N ALA A 129 10.84 -8.16 0.36
CA ALA A 129 11.22 -8.99 -0.78
C ALA A 129 11.70 -8.14 -1.98
N PHE A 130 10.99 -7.05 -2.28
CA PHE A 130 11.42 -6.10 -3.32
C PHE A 130 12.72 -5.39 -2.92
N MET A 131 12.82 -4.99 -1.66
CA MET A 131 14.02 -4.30 -1.16
C MET A 131 15.26 -5.21 -1.16
N ALA A 132 15.09 -6.51 -0.89
CA ALA A 132 16.18 -7.48 -1.00
C ALA A 132 16.76 -7.55 -2.42
N GLU A 133 15.91 -7.44 -3.45
CA GLU A 133 16.37 -7.37 -4.84
C GLU A 133 17.05 -6.06 -5.18
N VAL A 134 16.54 -4.93 -4.67
CA VAL A 134 17.17 -3.62 -4.82
C VAL A 134 18.57 -3.63 -4.23
N PHE A 135 18.75 -4.15 -3.01
CA PHE A 135 20.07 -4.27 -2.40
C PHE A 135 20.97 -5.23 -3.16
N ARG A 136 20.46 -6.40 -3.57
CA ARG A 136 21.26 -7.34 -4.38
C ARG A 136 21.72 -6.70 -5.69
N GLY A 137 20.83 -5.98 -6.38
CA GLY A 137 21.14 -5.27 -7.62
C GLY A 137 22.13 -4.14 -7.42
N GLY A 138 22.03 -3.39 -6.32
CA GLY A 138 22.97 -2.31 -5.98
C GLY A 138 24.35 -2.80 -5.54
N ILE A 139 24.44 -3.96 -4.87
CA ILE A 139 25.71 -4.53 -4.40
C ILE A 139 26.47 -5.25 -5.54
N GLN A 140 25.74 -5.80 -6.53
CA GLN A 140 26.33 -6.53 -7.66
C GLN A 140 26.61 -5.64 -8.89
N ALA A 141 26.31 -4.34 -8.82
CA ALA A 141 26.62 -3.36 -9.86
C ALA A 141 28.10 -2.94 -9.82
#